data_AF-A0A1A8ETL3-F1
#
_entry.id   AF-A0A1A8ETL3-F1
#
_cell.length_a   1.000
_cell.length_b   1.000
_cell.length_c   1.000
_cell.angle_alpha   90.00
_cell.angle_beta   90.00
_cell.angle_gamma   90.00
#
_symmetry.space_group_name_H-M   'P 1'
#
loop_
_entity.id
_entity.type
_entity.pdbx_description
1 polymer ?
#
loop_
_entity_poly.entity_id
_entity_poly.type
_entity_poly.pdbx_seq_one_letter_code
_entity_poly.pdbx_strand_id
1 'polypeptide(L)'
;SLALQESGERAHWCVVAYWEEKTRVGRLYSVQEPSLDIFYDLPQGNGFCLGQLCSDNKSQLVQMVRAKIGYGIQLTREPDGVWVYNRSCYPIFIKSATLDNPDSRTLLVHKVFPGFSIKAFDYDKAGSLQRPNDHEFTQQPRTGFTVQISFVKGWGQCYTRQFISSCPCWLEVIFNTR
;
A
#
# COMPACT_ATOMS: atom_id res chain seq x y z
N SER A 1 -5.82 44.07 -12.29
CA SER A 1 -5.45 43.57 -10.95
C SER A 1 -6.60 42.73 -10.44
N LEU A 2 -6.49 41.45 -10.09
CA LEU A 2 -5.40 40.49 -10.00
C LEU A 2 -6.01 39.15 -10.43
N ALA A 3 -5.39 38.49 -11.41
CA ALA A 3 -5.52 37.06 -11.58
C ALA A 3 -4.50 36.37 -10.66
N LEU A 4 -4.76 35.08 -10.35
CA LEU A 4 -3.95 34.13 -9.57
C LEU A 4 -4.22 34.27 -8.05
N GLN A 5 -4.80 33.27 -7.37
CA GLN A 5 -4.23 31.94 -7.23
C GLN A 5 -5.28 30.92 -6.76
N GLU A 6 -5.93 30.21 -7.69
CA GLU A 6 -6.39 28.85 -7.40
C GLU A 6 -5.13 27.98 -7.35
N SER A 7 -4.77 27.47 -6.17
CA SER A 7 -3.65 26.54 -6.02
C SER A 7 -3.99 25.21 -6.72
N GLY A 8 -3.67 25.15 -8.01
CA GLY A 8 -3.75 23.97 -8.87
C GLY A 8 -2.71 22.89 -8.54
N GLU A 9 -2.84 22.24 -7.38
CA GLU A 9 -2.36 20.86 -7.24
C GLU A 9 -3.51 19.93 -7.55
N ARG A 10 -3.39 19.07 -8.58
CA ARG A 10 -4.26 17.89 -8.67
C ARG A 10 -4.08 17.11 -7.36
N ALA A 11 -5.09 17.15 -6.50
CA ALA A 11 -5.05 16.47 -5.22
C ALA A 11 -4.80 14.98 -5.48
N HIS A 12 -3.65 14.47 -5.01
CA HIS A 12 -3.37 13.04 -5.05
C HIS A 12 -4.37 12.32 -4.15
N TRP A 13 -4.86 11.15 -4.57
CA TRP A 13 -5.86 10.40 -3.82
C TRP A 13 -5.24 9.40 -2.85
N CYS A 14 -3.98 9.02 -3.07
CA CYS A 14 -3.16 8.32 -2.11
C CYS A 14 -1.68 8.66 -2.24
N VAL A 15 -0.94 8.24 -1.23
CA VAL A 15 0.52 8.26 -1.20
C VAL A 15 1.01 6.84 -0.93
N VAL A 16 2.05 6.41 -1.65
CA VAL A 16 2.67 5.09 -1.48
C VAL A 16 4.07 5.25 -0.91
N ALA A 17 4.37 4.50 0.16
CA ALA A 17 5.71 4.34 0.70
C ALA A 17 6.21 2.91 0.48
N TYR A 18 7.45 2.77 0.01
CA TYR A 18 8.12 1.48 -0.07
C TYR A 18 9.07 1.27 1.11
N TRP A 19 9.05 0.05 1.64
CA TRP A 19 9.78 -0.33 2.82
C TRP A 19 10.51 -1.64 2.61
N GLU A 20 11.71 -1.70 3.18
CA GLU A 20 12.49 -2.92 3.31
C GLU A 20 12.69 -3.19 4.79
N GLU A 21 12.02 -4.23 5.30
CA GLU A 21 11.96 -4.52 6.73
C GLU A 21 11.44 -3.29 7.52
N LYS A 22 12.29 -2.65 8.33
CA LYS A 22 11.93 -1.47 9.14
C LYS A 22 12.31 -0.14 8.48
N THR A 23 12.96 -0.17 7.32
CA THR A 23 13.56 1.01 6.71
C THR A 23 12.75 1.45 5.51
N ARG A 24 12.36 2.73 5.48
CA ARG A 24 11.72 3.34 4.29
C ARG A 24 12.77 3.56 3.22
N VAL A 25 12.49 3.11 2.01
CA VAL A 25 13.41 3.20 0.88
C VAL A 25 12.81 4.10 -0.19
N GLY A 26 13.52 5.17 -0.53
CA GLY A 26 13.04 6.19 -1.47
C GLY A 26 12.08 7.21 -0.85
N ARG A 27 11.53 8.05 -1.73
CA ARG A 27 10.54 9.09 -1.37
C ARG A 27 9.12 8.52 -1.36
N LEU A 28 8.21 9.27 -0.78
CA LEU A 28 6.78 9.02 -0.92
C LEU A 28 6.36 9.26 -2.38
N TYR A 29 5.55 8.37 -2.93
CA TYR A 29 5.02 8.47 -4.29
C TYR A 29 3.56 8.92 -4.24
N SER A 30 3.29 10.16 -4.67
CA SER A 30 1.93 10.72 -4.70
C SER A 30 1.19 10.29 -5.96
N VAL A 31 -0.03 9.78 -5.80
CA VAL A 31 -0.82 9.21 -6.89
C VAL A 31 -2.00 10.12 -7.26
N GLN A 32 -1.97 10.68 -8.47
CA GLN A 32 -3.04 11.52 -9.00
C GLN A 32 -3.93 10.76 -9.98
N GLU A 33 -3.33 9.96 -10.85
CA GLU A 33 -4.02 9.16 -11.86
C GLU A 33 -4.87 8.05 -11.22
N PRO A 34 -6.01 7.66 -11.82
CA PRO A 34 -6.92 6.67 -11.22
C PRO A 34 -6.27 5.30 -11.03
N SER A 35 -5.20 4.99 -11.75
CA SER A 35 -4.44 3.75 -11.61
C SER A 35 -2.94 4.01 -11.47
N LEU A 36 -2.28 3.21 -10.65
CA LEU A 36 -0.83 3.19 -10.50
C LEU A 36 -0.30 1.76 -10.59
N ASP A 37 0.64 1.56 -11.50
CA ASP A 37 1.45 0.36 -11.58
C ASP A 37 2.65 0.45 -10.63
N ILE A 38 2.87 -0.58 -9.81
CA ILE A 38 4.03 -0.67 -8.91
C ILE A 38 4.76 -1.97 -9.20
N PHE A 39 6.03 -1.89 -9.60
CA PHE A 39 6.79 -3.02 -10.14
C PHE A 39 8.28 -2.90 -9.80
N TYR A 40 9.03 -3.99 -9.95
CA TYR A 40 10.49 -3.96 -9.72
C TYR A 40 11.26 -3.52 -10.95
N ASP A 41 11.01 -4.18 -12.08
CA ASP A 41 11.64 -3.85 -13.35
C ASP A 41 10.63 -4.10 -14.48
N LEU A 42 10.34 -3.05 -15.24
CA LEU A 42 9.48 -3.10 -16.41
C LEU A 42 10.00 -2.03 -17.39
N PRO A 43 10.75 -2.43 -18.45
CA PRO A 43 11.44 -1.49 -19.34
C PRO A 43 10.53 -0.46 -20.03
N GLN A 44 9.25 -0.77 -20.20
CA GLN A 44 8.24 0.13 -20.79
C GLN A 44 7.11 0.49 -19.81
N GLY A 45 7.31 0.21 -18.52
CA GLY A 45 6.31 0.44 -17.49
C GLY A 45 6.24 1.92 -17.11
N ASN A 46 5.06 2.49 -17.16
CA ASN A 46 4.80 3.77 -16.49
C ASN A 46 4.31 3.49 -15.07
N GLY A 47 4.85 4.17 -14.06
CA GLY A 47 4.41 4.00 -12.67
C GLY A 47 5.56 4.07 -11.66
N PHE A 48 5.41 3.36 -10.55
CA PHE A 48 6.36 3.34 -9.46
C PHE A 48 7.32 2.15 -9.57
N CYS A 49 8.50 2.42 -10.16
CA CYS A 49 9.56 1.43 -10.33
C CYS A 49 10.43 1.30 -9.07
N LEU A 50 10.29 0.19 -8.35
CA LEU A 50 11.04 -0.10 -7.12
C LEU A 50 12.51 -0.46 -7.37
N GLY A 51 12.85 -0.92 -8.58
CA GLY A 51 14.22 -1.22 -8.99
C GLY A 51 15.10 0.01 -9.14
N GLN A 52 14.51 1.20 -9.35
CA GLN A 52 15.22 2.47 -9.44
C GLN A 52 15.50 3.10 -8.06
N LEU A 53 14.95 2.54 -6.99
CA LEU A 53 15.18 3.04 -5.64
C LEU A 53 16.55 2.58 -5.12
N CYS A 54 17.33 3.52 -4.59
CA CYS A 54 18.58 3.22 -3.90
C CYS A 54 18.29 2.48 -2.59
N SER A 55 18.53 1.17 -2.59
CA SER A 55 18.48 0.34 -1.38
C SER A 55 19.90 0.15 -0.84
N ASP A 56 20.11 0.58 0.41
CA ASP A 56 21.33 0.29 1.18
C ASP A 56 21.21 -1.03 1.97
N ASN A 57 20.09 -1.76 1.83
CA ASN A 57 19.83 -2.97 2.61
C ASN A 57 20.63 -4.15 2.03
N LYS A 58 21.61 -4.62 2.82
CA LYS A 58 22.49 -5.74 2.46
C LYS A 58 21.90 -7.12 2.77
N SER A 59 20.66 -7.18 3.28
CA SER A 59 19.97 -8.43 3.59
C SER A 59 19.75 -9.26 2.32
N GLN A 60 20.33 -10.46 2.28
CA GLN A 60 20.16 -11.39 1.15
C GLN A 60 18.69 -11.72 0.92
N LEU A 61 17.89 -11.79 1.99
CA LEU A 61 16.47 -12.07 1.88
C LEU A 61 15.70 -10.92 1.20
N VAL A 62 16.06 -9.67 1.51
CA VAL A 62 15.49 -8.49 0.85
C VAL A 62 15.83 -8.51 -0.64
N GLN A 63 17.09 -8.73 -0.99
CA GLN A 63 17.53 -8.82 -2.39
C GLN A 63 16.80 -9.95 -3.15
N MET A 64 16.64 -11.11 -2.53
CA MET A 64 15.87 -12.22 -3.12
C MET A 64 14.39 -11.90 -3.33
N VAL A 65 13.76 -11.18 -2.39
CA VAL A 65 12.34 -10.80 -2.53
C VAL A 65 12.18 -9.68 -3.55
N ARG A 66 13.06 -8.67 -3.57
CA ARG A 66 13.11 -7.59 -4.57
C ARG A 66 13.07 -8.16 -5.99
N ALA A 67 13.95 -9.11 -6.30
CA ALA A 67 14.01 -9.77 -7.60
C ALA A 67 12.72 -10.55 -7.96
N LYS A 68 11.92 -10.95 -6.97
CA LYS A 68 10.67 -11.71 -7.16
C LYS A 68 9.44 -10.83 -7.32
N ILE A 69 9.52 -9.52 -7.05
CA ILE A 69 8.39 -8.60 -7.23
C ILE A 69 7.95 -8.58 -8.71
N GLY A 70 8.90 -8.55 -9.65
CA GLY A 70 8.61 -8.58 -11.09
C GLY A 70 7.64 -7.47 -11.52
N TYR A 71 6.57 -7.84 -12.24
CA TYR A 71 5.49 -6.91 -12.63
C TYR A 71 4.65 -6.38 -11.46
N GLY A 72 4.88 -6.88 -10.24
CA GLY A 72 4.34 -6.35 -9.00
C GLY A 72 2.82 -6.29 -8.97
N ILE A 73 2.26 -5.11 -8.72
CA ILE A 73 0.82 -4.89 -8.58
C ILE A 73 0.36 -3.71 -9.43
N GLN A 74 -0.95 -3.61 -9.62
CA GLN A 74 -1.64 -2.41 -10.05
C GLN A 74 -2.61 -1.99 -8.96
N LEU A 75 -2.55 -0.72 -8.55
CA LEU A 75 -3.53 -0.07 -7.69
C LEU A 75 -4.52 0.67 -8.58
N THR A 76 -5.82 0.48 -8.35
CA THR A 76 -6.86 1.17 -9.11
C THR A 76 -7.89 1.77 -8.16
N ARG A 77 -8.14 3.08 -8.31
CA ARG A 77 -9.22 3.79 -7.63
C ARG A 77 -10.49 3.68 -8.46
N GLU A 78 -11.49 3.06 -7.88
CA GLU A 78 -12.84 2.92 -8.43
C GLU A 78 -13.86 3.69 -7.57
N PRO A 79 -15.11 3.88 -8.06
CA PRO A 79 -16.14 4.58 -7.28
C PRO A 79 -16.45 3.91 -5.93
N ASP A 80 -16.35 2.58 -5.88
CA ASP A 80 -16.69 1.80 -4.68
C ASP A 80 -15.50 1.63 -3.72
N GLY A 81 -14.25 1.83 -4.16
CA GLY A 81 -13.08 1.61 -3.34
C GLY A 81 -11.76 1.60 -4.10
N VAL A 82 -10.73 1.05 -3.48
CA VAL A 82 -9.41 0.87 -4.11
C VAL A 82 -9.12 -0.62 -4.24
N TRP A 83 -8.81 -1.02 -5.47
CA TRP A 83 -8.51 -2.38 -5.86
C TRP A 83 -7.01 -2.58 -6.02
N VAL A 84 -6.56 -3.78 -5.66
CA VAL A 84 -5.18 -4.25 -5.88
C VAL A 84 -5.24 -5.47 -6.78
N TYR A 85 -4.65 -5.36 -7.97
CA TYR A 85 -4.47 -6.47 -8.89
C TYR A 85 -3.03 -7.01 -8.81
N ASN A 86 -2.87 -8.31 -8.53
CA ASN A 86 -1.55 -8.93 -8.45
C ASN A 86 -1.07 -9.40 -9.83
N ARG A 87 -0.08 -8.69 -10.38
CA ARG A 87 0.56 -8.98 -11.67
C ARG A 87 1.85 -9.78 -11.53
N SER A 88 2.36 -9.96 -10.32
CA SER A 88 3.58 -10.70 -10.06
C SER A 88 3.35 -12.21 -10.18
N CYS A 89 4.44 -12.98 -10.31
CA CYS A 89 4.38 -14.45 -10.32
C CYS A 89 4.25 -15.06 -8.90
N TYR A 90 4.15 -14.24 -7.86
CA TYR A 90 4.11 -14.70 -6.46
C TYR A 90 2.90 -14.12 -5.71
N PRO A 91 2.46 -14.76 -4.62
CA PRO A 91 1.42 -14.17 -3.79
C PRO A 91 1.88 -12.86 -3.15
N ILE A 92 0.92 -11.93 -3.01
CA ILE A 92 1.03 -10.76 -2.14
C ILE A 92 0.13 -10.96 -0.92
N PHE A 93 0.40 -10.19 0.13
CA PHE A 93 -0.31 -10.30 1.41
C PHE A 93 -0.77 -8.91 1.82
N ILE A 94 -2.05 -8.75 2.14
CA ILE A 94 -2.67 -7.44 2.32
C ILE A 94 -3.37 -7.38 3.67
N LYS A 95 -3.20 -6.26 4.38
CA LYS A 95 -3.96 -5.92 5.59
C LYS A 95 -4.53 -4.51 5.48
N SER A 96 -5.80 -4.38 5.82
CA SER A 96 -6.56 -3.13 5.74
C SER A 96 -7.69 -3.18 6.76
N ALA A 97 -8.00 -2.07 7.42
CA ALA A 97 -9.11 -2.02 8.37
C ALA A 97 -10.47 -2.26 7.70
N THR A 98 -10.58 -2.02 6.40
CA THR A 98 -11.83 -2.11 5.63
C THR A 98 -12.07 -3.47 4.98
N LEU A 99 -11.07 -4.36 5.01
CA LEU A 99 -11.16 -5.72 4.47
C LEU A 99 -11.92 -6.67 5.41
N ASP A 100 -11.83 -6.44 6.71
CA ASP A 100 -12.41 -7.32 7.70
C ASP A 100 -13.83 -6.87 8.10
N ASN A 101 -14.57 -7.78 8.74
CA ASN A 101 -15.85 -7.43 9.34
C ASN A 101 -15.62 -6.38 10.46
N PRO A 102 -16.38 -5.28 10.54
CA PRO A 102 -16.31 -4.34 11.66
C PRO A 102 -16.42 -5.00 13.05
N ASP A 103 -17.11 -6.14 13.16
CA ASP A 103 -17.23 -6.89 14.41
C ASP A 103 -16.00 -7.78 14.73
N SER A 104 -15.07 -7.91 13.78
CA SER A 104 -13.84 -8.68 13.98
C SER A 104 -12.90 -7.96 14.94
N ARG A 105 -12.49 -8.66 15.99
CA ARG A 105 -11.49 -8.16 16.95
C ARG A 105 -10.07 -8.18 16.41
N THR A 106 -9.82 -8.83 15.28
CA THR A 106 -8.47 -8.98 14.71
C THR A 106 -8.47 -8.64 13.23
N LEU A 107 -7.53 -7.78 12.83
CA LEU A 107 -7.27 -7.51 11.42
C LEU A 107 -6.52 -8.70 10.80
N LEU A 108 -7.09 -9.28 9.76
CA LEU A 108 -6.54 -10.45 9.07
C LEU A 108 -5.62 -10.02 7.93
N VAL A 109 -4.65 -10.88 7.65
CA VAL A 109 -3.76 -10.73 6.49
C VAL A 109 -4.28 -11.63 5.37
N HIS A 110 -4.77 -11.00 4.32
CA HIS A 110 -5.38 -11.64 3.16
C HIS A 110 -4.30 -11.97 2.13
N LYS A 111 -4.24 -13.23 1.68
CA LYS A 111 -3.30 -13.69 0.64
C LYS A 111 -3.96 -13.58 -0.72
N VAL A 112 -3.32 -12.88 -1.65
CA VAL A 112 -3.80 -12.69 -3.03
C VAL A 112 -2.84 -13.37 -3.99
N PHE A 113 -3.33 -14.34 -4.76
CA PHE A 113 -2.54 -15.08 -5.73
C PHE A 113 -2.28 -14.28 -7.02
N PRO A 114 -1.24 -14.64 -7.81
CA PRO A 114 -1.03 -14.10 -9.15
C PRO A 114 -2.28 -14.13 -10.01
N GLY A 115 -2.61 -13.04 -10.70
CA GLY A 115 -3.78 -12.94 -11.58
C GLY A 115 -5.10 -12.68 -10.86
N PHE A 116 -5.10 -12.50 -9.53
CA PHE A 116 -6.30 -12.15 -8.76
C PHE A 116 -6.28 -10.69 -8.30
N SER A 117 -7.48 -10.15 -8.10
CA SER A 117 -7.71 -8.82 -7.53
C SER A 117 -8.43 -8.90 -6.19
N ILE A 118 -8.24 -7.88 -5.35
CA ILE A 118 -9.01 -7.69 -4.13
C ILE A 118 -9.34 -6.20 -3.94
N LYS A 119 -10.53 -5.90 -3.45
CA LYS A 119 -10.90 -4.55 -2.99
C LYS A 119 -10.22 -4.29 -1.66
N ALA A 120 -9.00 -3.76 -1.69
CA ALA A 120 -8.16 -3.59 -0.51
C ALA A 120 -8.61 -2.42 0.38
N PHE A 121 -9.38 -1.48 -0.17
CA PHE A 121 -9.91 -0.34 0.58
C PHE A 121 -11.34 -0.02 0.20
N ASP A 122 -12.19 0.27 1.19
CA ASP A 122 -13.58 0.68 1.01
C ASP A 122 -13.82 2.02 1.72
N TYR A 123 -14.21 3.04 0.94
CA TYR A 123 -14.33 4.42 1.43
C TYR A 123 -15.42 4.56 2.49
N ASP A 124 -16.56 3.86 2.33
CA ASP A 124 -17.71 3.97 3.22
C ASP A 124 -17.42 3.27 4.56
N LYS A 125 -16.77 2.11 4.51
CA LYS A 125 -16.29 1.43 5.72
C LYS A 125 -15.26 2.27 6.45
N ALA A 126 -14.32 2.89 5.73
CA ALA A 126 -13.29 3.74 6.36
C ALA A 126 -13.90 4.96 7.05
N GLY A 127 -14.93 5.59 6.45
CA GLY A 127 -15.67 6.67 7.08
C GLY A 127 -16.38 6.24 8.37
N SER A 128 -16.97 5.05 8.37
CA SER A 128 -17.66 4.49 9.55
C SER A 128 -16.73 4.11 10.71
N LEU A 129 -15.45 3.87 10.42
CA LEU A 129 -14.43 3.56 11.41
C LEU A 129 -13.85 4.81 12.11
N GLN A 130 -14.12 6.01 11.61
CA GLN A 130 -13.70 7.25 12.27
C GLN A 130 -14.50 7.45 13.56
N ARG A 131 -13.83 7.48 14.72
CA ARG A 131 -14.54 7.76 15.98
C ARG A 131 -14.64 9.28 16.20
N PRO A 132 -15.74 9.79 16.77
CA PRO A 132 -15.93 11.23 17.02
C PRO A 132 -14.82 11.92 17.83
N ASN A 133 -14.07 11.17 18.65
CA ASN A 133 -13.03 11.70 19.54
C ASN A 133 -11.58 11.42 19.08
N ASP A 134 -11.36 10.89 17.87
CA ASP A 134 -10.00 10.59 17.37
C ASP A 134 -9.13 11.85 17.14
N HIS A 135 -9.69 13.05 17.28
CA HIS A 135 -8.98 14.33 17.21
C HIS A 135 -7.90 14.48 18.31
N GLU A 136 -8.04 13.81 19.46
CA GLU A 136 -7.05 13.92 20.56
C GLU A 136 -5.80 13.05 20.37
N PHE A 137 -5.83 12.06 19.48
CA PHE A 137 -4.70 11.16 19.19
C PHE A 137 -4.06 11.47 17.83
N THR A 138 -3.69 12.73 17.62
CA THR A 138 -3.05 13.26 16.39
C THR A 138 -1.64 12.72 16.12
N GLN A 139 -1.11 11.82 16.94
CA GLN A 139 0.24 11.25 16.82
C GLN A 139 0.27 9.78 16.35
N GLN A 140 -0.89 9.12 16.23
CA GLN A 140 -0.95 7.74 15.75
C GLN A 140 -1.41 7.73 14.28
N PRO A 141 -0.77 6.96 13.37
CA PRO A 141 -1.19 6.88 11.97
C PRO A 141 -2.69 6.58 11.94
N ARG A 142 -3.45 7.27 11.07
CA ARG A 142 -4.88 7.01 10.87
C ARG A 142 -5.05 5.59 10.34
N THR A 143 -5.09 4.61 11.25
CA THR A 143 -5.03 3.18 10.93
C THR A 143 -6.16 2.74 10.01
N GLY A 144 -7.29 3.48 10.01
CA GLY A 144 -8.43 3.26 9.13
C GLY A 144 -8.23 3.68 7.66
N PHE A 145 -7.19 4.45 7.31
CA PHE A 145 -6.93 4.96 5.95
C PHE A 145 -5.61 4.45 5.36
N THR A 146 -5.12 3.31 5.88
CA THR A 146 -3.89 2.70 5.42
C THR A 146 -4.13 1.27 4.95
N VAL A 147 -3.54 0.93 3.81
CA VAL A 147 -3.41 -0.45 3.33
C VAL A 147 -1.94 -0.84 3.38
N GLN A 148 -1.68 -1.99 3.96
CA GLN A 148 -0.35 -2.59 4.11
C GLN A 148 -0.22 -3.79 3.19
N ILE A 149 0.78 -3.82 2.31
CA ILE A 149 0.95 -4.86 1.27
C ILE A 149 2.37 -5.42 1.33
N SER A 150 2.54 -6.71 1.59
CA SER A 150 3.85 -7.39 1.52
C SER A 150 3.97 -8.24 0.27
N PHE A 151 5.14 -8.21 -0.37
CA PHE A 151 5.46 -9.04 -1.51
C PHE A 151 6.05 -10.37 -1.07
N VAL A 152 5.59 -11.49 -1.65
CA VAL A 152 6.15 -12.86 -1.52
C VAL A 152 6.03 -13.48 -0.12
N LYS A 153 6.17 -12.70 0.96
CA LYS A 153 6.20 -13.16 2.35
C LYS A 153 4.99 -12.62 3.11
N GLY A 154 4.21 -13.52 3.71
CA GLY A 154 3.11 -13.17 4.60
C GLY A 154 3.58 -12.88 6.03
N TRP A 155 2.70 -12.24 6.79
CA TRP A 155 2.87 -11.97 8.22
C TRP A 155 1.55 -12.10 8.97
N GLY A 156 1.61 -12.09 10.30
CA GLY A 156 0.47 -12.24 11.20
C GLY A 156 0.42 -13.63 11.83
N GLN A 157 -0.68 -13.92 12.52
CA GLN A 157 -0.84 -15.10 13.38
C GLN A 157 -0.64 -16.44 12.65
N CYS A 158 -0.97 -16.50 11.37
CA CYS A 158 -0.82 -17.70 10.54
C CYS A 158 0.57 -17.83 9.89
N TYR A 159 1.52 -16.96 10.22
CA TYR A 159 2.84 -16.90 9.59
C TYR A 159 3.94 -16.82 10.64
N THR A 160 5.17 -17.14 10.23
CA THR A 160 6.34 -17.00 11.10
C THR A 160 6.66 -15.55 11.45
N ARG A 161 6.36 -14.62 10.54
CA ARG A 161 6.54 -13.17 10.73
C ARG A 161 5.31 -12.62 11.43
N GLN A 162 5.46 -12.00 12.59
CA GLN A 162 4.30 -11.43 13.31
C GLN A 162 3.96 -10.00 12.88
N PHE A 163 4.95 -9.23 12.45
CA PHE A 163 4.80 -7.82 12.08
C PHE A 163 5.16 -7.61 10.62
N ILE A 164 4.49 -6.66 9.95
CA ILE A 164 4.81 -6.31 8.57
C ILE A 164 6.24 -5.79 8.41
N SER A 165 6.79 -5.12 9.42
CA SER A 165 8.19 -4.67 9.42
C SER A 165 9.21 -5.81 9.52
N SER A 166 8.74 -7.04 9.74
CA SER A 166 9.56 -8.25 9.56
C SER A 166 9.53 -8.75 8.12
N CYS A 167 8.67 -8.23 7.25
CA CYS A 167 8.63 -8.61 5.83
C CYS A 167 9.79 -7.95 5.06
N PRO A 168 10.43 -8.66 4.13
CA PRO A 168 11.60 -8.13 3.44
C PRO A 168 11.29 -6.94 2.54
N CYS A 169 10.15 -6.95 1.86
CA CYS A 169 9.72 -5.88 0.95
C CYS A 169 8.21 -5.67 1.08
N TRP A 170 7.79 -4.46 1.39
CA TRP A 170 6.38 -4.14 1.56
C TRP A 170 6.07 -2.68 1.21
N LEU A 171 4.78 -2.40 1.03
CA LEU A 171 4.22 -1.09 0.73
C LEU A 171 3.28 -0.67 1.84
N GLU A 172 3.29 0.63 2.12
CA GLU A 172 2.27 1.32 2.86
C GLU A 172 1.55 2.28 1.92
N VAL A 173 0.26 2.09 1.73
CA VAL A 173 -0.59 2.96 0.91
C VAL A 173 -1.48 3.76 1.86
N ILE A 174 -1.37 5.08 1.80
CA ILE A 174 -2.05 6.01 2.69
C ILE A 174 -3.05 6.81 1.85
N PHE A 175 -4.33 6.72 2.19
CA PHE A 175 -5.41 7.40 1.46
C PHE A 175 -5.72 8.76 2.06
N ASN A 176 -5.95 9.75 1.19
CA ASN A 176 -6.40 11.05 1.63
C ASN A 176 -7.90 10.99 1.96
N THR A 177 -8.26 11.43 3.16
CA THR A 177 -9.64 11.80 3.48
C THR A 177 -9.96 13.04 2.64
N ARG A 178 -11.03 12.97 1.83
CA ARG A 178 -11.51 14.11 1.06
C ARG A 178 -11.75 15.33 1.95
#